data_AF-A0A637Y146-F1
#
_entry.id   AF-A0A637Y146-F1
#
_cell.length_a   1.000
_cell.length_b   1.000
_cell.length_c   1.000
_cell.angle_alpha   90.00
_cell.angle_beta   90.00
_cell.angle_gamma   90.00
#
_symmetry.space_group_name_H-M   'P 1'
#
loop_
_entity.id
_entity.type
_entity.pdbx_description
1 polymer ?
#
loop_
_entity_poly.entity_id
_entity_poly.type
_entity_poly.pdbx_seq_one_letter_code
_entity_poly.pdbx_strand_id
1 'polypeptide(L)' 'VLRKCWRDWMLEKLAQGDELDNSPTGTLVRYAADGIWLSELTEGITMSADHRRALVDSLNKMTLPA' A
#
# COMPACT_ATOMS: atom_id res chain seq x y z
N VAL A 1 -9.81 11.04 30.61
CA VAL A 1 -8.94 11.89 29.77
C VAL A 1 -8.09 11.05 28.81
N LEU A 2 -7.19 10.18 29.29
CA LEU A 2 -6.34 9.30 28.44
C LEU A 2 -7.08 8.49 27.36
N ARG A 3 -8.22 7.86 27.70
CA ARG A 3 -9.04 7.10 26.73
C ARG A 3 -9.58 7.97 25.58
N LYS A 4 -9.88 9.24 25.86
CA LYS A 4 -10.35 10.20 24.85
C LYS A 4 -9.20 10.61 23.94
N CYS A 5 -8.07 11.01 24.52
CA CYS A 5 -6.86 11.37 23.75
C CYS A 5 -6.40 10.24 22.82
N TRP A 6 -6.39 8.99 23.31
CA TRP A 6 -6.03 7.84 22.49
C TRP A 6 -7.02 7.60 21.35
N ARG A 7 -8.33 7.75 21.61
CA ARG A 7 -9.36 7.60 20.58
C ARG A 7 -9.24 8.69 19.52
N ASP A 8 -9.07 9.94 19.94
CA ASP A 8 -8.98 11.07 19.02
C ASP A 8 -7.74 10.91 18.11
N TRP A 9 -6.59 10.51 18.68
CA TRP A 9 -5.39 10.16 17.91
C TRP A 9 -5.61 8.99 16.93
N MET A 10 -6.31 7.94 17.36
CA MET A 10 -6.58 6.78 16.51
C MET A 10 -7.53 7.12 15.35
N LEU A 11 -8.57 7.91 15.59
CA LEU A 11 -9.49 8.38 14.55
C LEU A 11 -8.79 9.28 13.54
N GLU A 12 -7.90 10.17 13.98
CA GLU A 12 -7.07 10.98 13.09
C GLU A 12 -6.16 10.12 12.22
N LYS A 13 -5.55 9.07 12.80
CA LYS A 13 -4.72 8.13 12.04
C LYS A 13 -5.49 7.27 11.06
N LEU A 14 -6.70 6.84 11.42
CA LEU A 14 -7.59 6.14 10.50
C LEU A 14 -8.00 7.05 9.33
N ALA A 15 -8.33 8.32 9.59
CA ALA A 15 -8.68 9.27 8.53
C ALA A 15 -7.50 9.53 7.57
N GLN A 16 -6.27 9.62 8.08
CA GLN A 16 -5.07 9.73 7.24
C GLN A 16 -4.83 8.48 6.39
N GLY A 17 -5.09 7.29 6.94
CA GLY A 17 -5.05 6.04 6.18
C GLY A 17 -6.13 5.98 5.11
N ASP A 18 -7.35 6.39 5.44
CA ASP A 18 -8.53 6.37 4.57
C ASP A 18 -8.35 7.24 3.31
N GLU A 19 -7.69 8.40 3.44
CA GLU A 19 -7.40 9.28 2.30
C GLU A 19 -6.46 8.62 1.28
N LEU A 20 -5.39 7.97 1.74
CA LEU A 20 -4.47 7.25 0.85
C LEU A 20 -5.11 5.97 0.32
N ASP A 21 -5.72 5.18 1.19
CA ASP A 21 -6.31 3.87 0.87
C ASP A 21 -7.47 3.95 -0.14
N ASN A 22 -8.26 5.03 -0.08
CA ASN A 22 -9.37 5.27 -1.01
C ASN A 22 -9.01 6.20 -2.18
N SER A 23 -7.79 6.73 -2.23
CA SER A 23 -7.35 7.52 -3.38
C SER A 23 -7.24 6.64 -4.64
N PRO A 24 -7.40 7.23 -5.85
CA PRO A 24 -7.11 6.52 -7.10
C PRO A 24 -5.70 5.93 -7.14
N THR A 25 -4.70 6.66 -6.62
CA THR A 25 -3.31 6.19 -6.54
C THR A 25 -3.14 5.01 -5.60
N GLY A 26 -3.73 5.06 -4.40
CA GLY A 26 -3.70 3.94 -3.45
C GLY A 26 -4.40 2.70 -4.00
N THR A 27 -5.52 2.88 -4.70
CA THR A 27 -6.23 1.79 -5.39
C THR A 27 -5.35 1.15 -6.47
N LEU A 28 -4.66 1.96 -7.29
CA LEU A 28 -3.72 1.46 -8.31
C LEU A 28 -2.56 0.69 -7.68
N VAL A 29 -1.97 1.24 -6.61
CA VAL A 29 -0.87 0.58 -5.89
C VAL A 29 -1.31 -0.77 -5.33
N ARG A 30 -2.49 -0.83 -4.71
CA ARG A 30 -3.06 -2.08 -4.17
C ARG A 30 -3.27 -3.12 -5.26
N TYR A 31 -3.94 -2.77 -6.36
CA TYR A 31 -4.16 -3.72 -7.46
C TYR A 31 -2.86 -4.18 -8.13
N ALA A 32 -1.86 -3.30 -8.28
CA ALA A 32 -0.57 -3.69 -8.82
C ALA A 32 0.18 -4.65 -7.88
N ALA A 33 0.18 -4.39 -6.57
CA ALA A 33 0.77 -5.27 -5.56
C ALA A 33 0.05 -6.63 -5.52
N ASP A 34 -1.28 -6.64 -5.54
CA ASP A 34 -2.10 -7.86 -5.60
C ASP A 34 -1.81 -8.65 -6.88
N GLY A 35 -1.62 -7.98 -8.02
CA GLY A 35 -1.27 -8.62 -9.29
C GLY A 35 0.10 -9.29 -9.27
N ILE A 36 1.10 -8.65 -8.65
CA ILE A 36 2.45 -9.25 -8.46
C ILE A 36 2.34 -10.49 -7.59
N TRP A 37 1.66 -10.40 -6.44
CA TRP A 37 1.46 -11.52 -5.54
C TRP A 37 0.68 -12.67 -6.19
N LEU A 38 -0.39 -12.34 -6.92
CA LEU A 38 -1.24 -13.33 -7.58
C LEU A 38 -0.48 -14.06 -8.69
N SER A 39 0.29 -13.36 -9.53
CA SER A 39 1.12 -14.00 -10.57
C SER A 39 2.14 -14.96 -9.95
N GLU A 40 2.83 -14.56 -8.87
CA GLU A 40 3.76 -15.46 -8.17
C GLU A 40 3.05 -16.71 -7.61
N LEU A 41 1.82 -16.55 -7.12
CA LEU A 41 1.02 -17.64 -6.56
C LEU A 41 0.50 -18.60 -7.65
N THR A 42 0.07 -18.09 -8.81
CA THR A 42 -0.58 -18.90 -9.85
C THR A 42 0.37 -19.44 -10.91
N GLU A 43 1.45 -18.72 -11.20
CA GLU A 43 2.38 -19.02 -12.30
C GLU A 43 3.77 -19.41 -11.79
N GLY A 44 4.04 -19.23 -10.49
CA GLY A 44 5.36 -19.41 -9.90
C GLY A 44 6.27 -18.21 -10.15
N ILE A 45 7.59 -18.40 -10.05
CA ILE A 45 8.55 -17.31 -10.24
C ILE A 45 8.65 -16.96 -11.73
N THR A 46 7.89 -15.97 -12.16
CA THR A 46 7.86 -15.45 -13.54
C THR A 46 8.73 -14.21 -13.73
N MET A 47 9.14 -13.55 -12.64
CA MET A 47 9.90 -12.31 -12.64
C MET A 47 11.24 -12.49 -11.95
N SER A 48 12.28 -11.81 -12.47
CA SER A 48 13.56 -11.75 -11.76
C SER A 48 13.40 -10.99 -10.44
N ALA A 49 14.21 -11.37 -9.45
CA ALA A 49 14.17 -10.74 -8.13
C ALA A 49 14.45 -9.22 -8.19
N ASP A 50 15.34 -8.79 -9.09
CA ASP A 50 15.66 -7.38 -9.30
C ASP A 50 14.50 -6.60 -9.92
N HIS A 51 13.82 -7.20 -10.91
CA HIS A 51 12.67 -6.58 -11.54
C HIS A 51 11.50 -6.46 -10.56
N ARG A 52 11.25 -7.50 -9.77
CA ARG A 52 10.25 -7.46 -8.69
C ARG A 52 10.57 -6.37 -7.67
N ARG A 53 11.83 -6.26 -7.25
CA ARG A 53 12.26 -5.23 -6.30
C ARG A 53 12.04 -3.83 -6.84
N ALA A 54 12.43 -3.58 -8.10
CA ALA A 54 12.21 -2.28 -8.75
C ALA A 54 10.72 -1.90 -8.84
N LEU A 55 9.83 -2.87 -9.08
CA LEU A 55 8.39 -2.63 -9.07
C LEU A 55 7.87 -2.28 -7.68
N VAL A 56 8.22 -3.07 -6.66
CA VAL A 56 7.82 -2.80 -5.28
C VAL A 56 8.33 -1.43 -4.81
N ASP A 57 9.58 -1.08 -5.14
CA ASP A 57 10.14 0.24 -4.82
C ASP A 57 9.40 1.38 -5.53
N SER A 58 8.94 1.16 -6.76
CA SER A 58 8.15 2.15 -7.50
C SER A 58 6.76 2.32 -6.91
N LEU A 59 6.10 1.22 -6.55
CA LEU A 59 4.80 1.24 -5.87
C LEU A 59 4.89 1.94 -4.51
N ASN A 60 5.96 1.70 -3.74
CA ASN A 60 6.19 2.40 -2.47
C ASN A 60 6.39 3.90 -2.66
N LYS A 61 7.08 4.34 -3.71
CA LYS A 61 7.22 5.79 -3.99
C LYS A 61 5.88 6.45 -4.30
N MET A 62 4.94 5.72 -4.90
CA MET A 62 3.59 6.23 -5.20
C MET A 62 2.72 6.42 -3.95
N THR A 63 3.07 5.81 -2.82
CA THR A 63 2.32 5.96 -1.55
C THR A 63 2.91 7.02 -0.63
N LEU A 64 4.06 7.61 -0.99
CA LEU A 64 4.66 8.70 -0.24
C LEU A 64 4.02 10.04 -0.63
N PRO A 65 3.93 11.00 0.30
CA PRO A 65 3.53 12.37 -0.02
C PRO A 65 4.47 12.97 -1.08
N ALA A 66 3.91 13.81 -1.96
CA ALA A 66 4.66 14.55 -2.98
C ALA A 66 5.65 15.57 -2.40
#